data_AF-A0A958WJI3-F1
#
_entry.id   AF-A0A958WJI3-F1
#
_cell.length_a   1.000
_cell.length_b   1.000
_cell.length_c   1.000
_cell.angle_alpha   90.00
_cell.angle_beta   90.00
_cell.angle_gamma   90.00
#
_symmetry.space_group_name_H-M   'P 1'
#
loop_
_entity.id
_entity.type
_entity.pdbx_description
1 polymer ?
#
loop_
_entity_poly.entity_id
_entity_poly.type
_entity_poly.pdbx_seq_one_letter_code
_entity_poly.pdbx_strand_id
1 'polypeptide(L)'
;VRILDWEGTGKFKHPTGVVTTVLGKAGSNDIEMKSILINNGFDLDFPEEVLRESEYLSGKISSQEVAMRLDMREVPTFTIDPDDAKDFDDALSIRHLENGETEVGVHIADVTHYIKQGTPLDKEALKRSTSVYLVDRVLPMLPERLSNDLCSLRPNEDRLAYSAIFIFDKGMKIINRWFGRTVIH
;
A
#
# COMPACT_ATOMS: atom_id res chain seq x y z
N VAL A 1 8.47 25.96 9.16
CA VAL A 1 9.51 26.87 8.60
C VAL A 1 10.74 26.02 8.32
N ARG A 2 11.35 26.14 7.14
CA ARG A 2 12.61 25.48 6.84
C ARG A 2 13.75 26.46 7.02
N ILE A 3 14.74 26.11 7.83
CA ILE A 3 15.91 26.94 8.09
C ILE A 3 16.82 26.91 6.86
N LEU A 4 17.27 28.09 6.40
CA LEU A 4 18.16 28.27 5.25
C LEU A 4 19.60 28.52 5.69
N ASP A 5 19.78 29.34 6.72
CA ASP A 5 21.08 29.67 7.27
C ASP A 5 20.98 29.75 8.80
N TRP A 6 21.94 29.12 9.46
CA TRP A 6 22.07 29.10 10.91
C TRP A 6 23.13 30.09 11.39
N GLU A 7 24.14 30.34 10.56
CA GLU A 7 25.28 31.19 10.87
C GLU A 7 24.97 32.60 10.37
N GLY A 8 24.15 33.34 11.12
CA GLY A 8 23.77 34.72 10.77
C GLY A 8 24.98 35.57 10.31
N THR A 9 25.21 35.60 9.00
CA THR A 9 26.31 36.34 8.36
C THR A 9 26.00 37.84 8.26
N GLY A 10 24.78 38.23 8.67
CA GLY A 10 24.34 39.61 8.84
C GLY A 10 24.44 40.12 10.28
N LYS A 11 24.13 41.41 10.48
CA LYS A 11 24.12 42.10 11.79
C LYS A 11 23.27 41.45 12.90
N PHE A 12 22.42 40.47 12.58
CA PHE A 12 21.50 39.82 13.51
C PHE A 12 21.87 38.35 13.72
N LYS A 13 22.06 37.92 14.97
CA LYS A 13 22.43 36.56 15.38
C LYS A 13 21.24 35.58 15.40
N HIS A 14 20.37 35.63 14.41
CA HIS A 14 19.19 34.76 14.33
C HIS A 14 19.24 33.90 13.06
N PRO A 15 18.78 32.64 13.11
CA PRO A 15 18.68 31.81 11.92
C PRO A 15 17.68 32.43 10.95
N THR A 16 17.98 32.33 9.65
CA THR A 16 17.05 32.72 8.59
C THR A 16 16.34 31.48 8.04
N GLY A 17 15.09 31.64 7.63
CA GLY A 17 14.29 30.52 7.13
C GLY A 17 13.18 30.98 6.22
N VAL A 18 12.59 30.02 5.51
CA VAL A 18 11.45 30.23 4.61
C VAL A 18 10.19 29.57 5.18
N VAL A 19 9.07 30.29 5.09
CA VAL A 19 7.76 29.71 5.37
C VAL A 19 7.42 28.76 4.22
N THR A 20 7.37 27.47 4.52
CA THR A 20 7.01 26.43 3.55
C THR A 20 5.50 26.25 3.44
N THR A 21 4.79 26.35 4.57
CA THR A 21 3.35 26.11 4.67
C THR A 21 2.78 26.93 5.84
N VAL A 22 1.57 27.46 5.68
CA VAL A 22 0.78 28.06 6.77
C VAL A 22 -0.32 27.08 7.13
N LEU A 23 -0.23 26.44 8.30
CA LEU A 23 -1.14 25.36 8.68
C LEU A 23 -2.52 25.90 9.07
N GLY A 24 -2.60 27.00 9.81
CA GLY A 24 -3.87 27.57 10.27
C GLY A 24 -3.77 28.10 11.69
N LYS A 25 -4.92 28.21 12.37
CA LYS A 25 -5.01 28.66 13.76
C LYS A 25 -4.66 27.52 14.71
N ALA A 26 -3.76 27.77 15.65
CA ALA A 26 -3.38 26.81 16.68
C ALA A 26 -4.57 26.39 17.57
N GLY A 27 -4.51 25.15 18.10
CA GLY A 27 -5.50 24.63 19.05
C GLY A 27 -6.68 23.86 18.44
N SER A 28 -6.77 23.75 17.11
CA SER A 28 -7.70 22.81 16.47
C SER A 28 -7.04 21.46 16.25
N ASN A 29 -7.77 20.36 16.48
CA ASN A 29 -7.27 18.99 16.34
C ASN A 29 -6.54 18.76 14.99
N ASP A 30 -7.11 19.18 13.86
CA ASP A 30 -6.49 19.01 12.53
C ASP A 30 -5.08 19.61 12.42
N ILE A 31 -4.88 20.79 13.03
CA ILE A 31 -3.61 21.50 12.99
C ILE A 31 -2.58 20.85 13.90
N GLU A 32 -3.00 20.36 15.07
CA GLU A 32 -2.10 19.63 15.97
C GLU A 32 -1.64 18.31 15.34
N MET A 33 -2.54 17.57 14.67
CA MET A 33 -2.17 16.32 13.98
C MET A 33 -1.19 16.57 12.82
N LYS A 34 -1.45 17.58 11.99
CA LYS A 34 -0.52 17.99 10.93
C LYS A 34 0.83 18.45 11.48
N SER A 35 0.82 19.17 12.61
CA SER A 35 2.03 19.62 13.30
C SER A 35 2.86 18.44 13.79
N ILE A 36 2.23 17.42 14.39
CA ILE A 36 2.92 16.18 14.82
C ILE A 36 3.61 15.49 13.65
N LEU A 37 2.91 15.32 12.52
CA LEU A 37 3.48 14.69 11.33
C LEU A 37 4.69 15.47 10.79
N ILE A 38 4.53 16.78 10.59
CA ILE A 38 5.62 17.64 10.07
C ILE A 38 6.82 17.68 11.01
N ASN A 39 6.60 17.77 12.33
CA ASN A 39 7.68 17.81 13.31
C ASN A 39 8.46 16.49 13.39
N ASN A 40 7.85 15.37 12.99
CA ASN A 40 8.51 14.08 12.87
C ASN A 40 9.06 13.80 11.46
N GLY A 41 9.04 14.80 10.57
CA GLY A 41 9.66 14.72 9.24
C GLY A 41 8.78 14.07 8.17
N PHE A 42 7.48 13.93 8.41
CA PHE A 42 6.55 13.42 7.41
C PHE A 42 6.02 14.53 6.50
N ASP A 43 6.06 14.27 5.20
CA ASP A 43 5.42 15.12 4.20
C ASP A 43 3.93 14.77 4.08
N LEU A 44 3.07 15.78 4.21
CA LEU A 44 1.62 15.59 4.16
C LEU A 44 1.12 15.25 2.75
N ASP A 45 1.76 15.84 1.74
CA ASP A 45 1.33 15.74 0.34
C ASP A 45 2.30 14.86 -0.46
N PHE A 46 1.78 14.18 -1.47
CA PHE A 46 2.61 13.48 -2.45
C PHE A 46 3.18 14.48 -3.46
N PRO A 47 4.43 14.28 -3.93
CA PRO A 47 4.96 15.04 -5.05
C PRO A 47 4.11 14.89 -6.32
N GLU A 48 3.98 15.96 -7.11
CA GLU A 48 3.19 15.99 -8.35
C GLU A 48 3.55 14.88 -9.36
N GLU A 49 4.84 14.55 -9.45
CA GLU A 49 5.33 13.46 -10.30
C GLU A 49 4.85 12.08 -9.85
N VAL A 50 4.67 11.88 -8.54
CA VAL A 50 4.15 10.63 -7.95
C VAL A 50 2.65 10.49 -8.23
N LEU A 51 1.90 11.58 -8.02
CA LEU A 51 0.47 11.63 -8.33
C LEU A 51 0.23 11.38 -9.83
N ARG A 52 1.00 12.05 -10.68
CA ARG A 52 0.91 11.87 -12.13
C ARG A 52 1.20 10.44 -12.55
N GLU A 53 2.23 9.81 -12.01
CA GLU A 53 2.54 8.40 -12.31
C GLU A 53 1.38 7.48 -11.89
N SER A 54 0.86 7.67 -10.68
CA SER A 54 -0.30 6.93 -10.16
C SER A 54 -1.52 7.01 -11.09
N GLU A 55 -1.84 8.19 -11.62
CA GLU A 55 -2.97 8.38 -12.55
C GLU A 55 -2.79 7.64 -13.89
N TYR A 56 -1.55 7.45 -14.36
CA TYR A 56 -1.28 6.74 -15.61
C TYR A 56 -1.37 5.21 -15.48
N LEU A 57 -1.40 4.66 -14.25
CA LEU A 57 -1.54 3.24 -14.05
C LEU A 57 -2.95 2.77 -14.43
N SER A 58 -3.00 1.75 -15.29
CA SER A 58 -4.24 1.10 -15.73
C SER A 58 -4.64 0.01 -14.74
N GLY A 59 -5.90 0.02 -14.30
CA GLY A 59 -6.51 -1.10 -13.55
C GLY A 59 -7.02 -2.25 -14.43
N LYS A 60 -6.91 -2.14 -15.76
CA LYS A 60 -7.31 -3.25 -16.64
C LYS A 60 -6.26 -4.36 -16.61
N ILE A 61 -6.68 -5.54 -16.15
CA ILE A 61 -5.88 -6.75 -16.23
C ILE A 61 -5.98 -7.32 -17.65
N SER A 62 -4.84 -7.40 -18.34
CA SER A 62 -4.78 -7.92 -19.71
C SER A 62 -4.83 -9.45 -19.76
N SER A 63 -5.33 -10.02 -20.85
CA SER A 63 -5.30 -11.48 -21.06
C SER A 63 -3.87 -12.04 -21.08
N GLN A 64 -2.89 -11.23 -21.51
CA GLN A 64 -1.47 -11.59 -21.48
C GLN A 64 -0.96 -11.71 -20.04
N GLU A 65 -1.35 -10.79 -19.16
CA GLU A 65 -0.99 -10.85 -17.74
C GLU A 65 -1.64 -12.05 -17.06
N VAL A 66 -2.92 -12.34 -17.35
CA VAL A 66 -3.62 -13.55 -16.85
C VAL A 66 -2.89 -14.82 -17.28
N ALA A 67 -2.48 -14.92 -18.54
CA ALA A 67 -1.78 -16.10 -19.07
C ALA A 67 -0.40 -16.35 -18.44
N MET A 68 0.20 -15.36 -17.79
CA MET A 68 1.48 -15.47 -17.08
C MET A 68 1.33 -15.86 -15.61
N ARG A 69 0.09 -15.95 -15.10
CA ARG A 69 -0.23 -16.16 -13.68
C ARG A 69 -0.99 -17.46 -13.50
N LEU A 70 -0.93 -18.01 -12.29
CA LEU A 70 -1.84 -19.08 -11.91
C LEU A 70 -3.24 -18.48 -11.72
N ASP A 71 -4.20 -18.95 -12.52
CA ASP A 71 -5.59 -18.49 -12.45
C ASP A 71 -6.32 -19.16 -11.29
N MET A 72 -6.71 -18.36 -10.31
CA MET A 72 -7.43 -18.78 -9.11
C MET A 72 -8.79 -18.09 -8.98
N ARG A 73 -9.32 -17.47 -10.04
CA ARG A 73 -10.59 -16.72 -9.99
C ARG A 73 -11.81 -17.61 -9.65
N GLU A 74 -11.75 -18.89 -9.97
CA GLU A 74 -12.79 -19.88 -9.63
C GLU A 74 -12.66 -20.43 -8.20
N VAL A 75 -11.63 -20.02 -7.46
CA VAL A 75 -11.36 -20.48 -6.10
C VAL A 75 -12.04 -19.51 -5.14
N PRO A 76 -12.96 -19.97 -4.27
CA PRO A 76 -13.59 -19.11 -3.28
C PRO A 76 -12.53 -18.43 -2.41
N THR A 77 -12.43 -17.11 -2.54
CA THR A 77 -11.42 -16.26 -1.93
C THR A 77 -12.12 -15.09 -1.25
N PHE A 78 -11.64 -14.68 -0.07
CA PHE A 78 -12.25 -13.61 0.71
C PHE A 78 -11.21 -12.88 1.56
N THR A 79 -11.48 -11.62 1.91
CA THR A 79 -10.69 -10.83 2.86
C THR A 79 -11.41 -10.76 4.21
N ILE A 80 -10.68 -10.49 5.29
CA ILE A 80 -11.24 -10.33 6.64
C ILE A 80 -10.61 -9.09 7.26
N ASP A 81 -11.35 -7.98 7.26
CA ASP A 81 -10.84 -6.67 7.63
C ASP A 81 -11.80 -5.92 8.56
N PRO A 82 -11.34 -4.88 9.27
CA PRO A 82 -12.20 -3.91 9.95
C PRO A 82 -13.25 -3.29 9.01
N ASP A 83 -14.36 -2.83 9.58
CA ASP A 83 -15.49 -2.26 8.82
C ASP A 83 -15.17 -0.95 8.11
N ASP A 84 -14.12 -0.24 8.54
CA ASP A 84 -13.65 1.01 7.98
C ASP A 84 -12.45 0.86 7.01
N ALA A 85 -11.95 -0.38 6.81
CA ALA A 85 -10.82 -0.66 5.93
C ALA A 85 -11.17 -0.42 4.44
N LYS A 86 -10.17 0.04 3.67
CA LYS A 86 -10.30 0.32 2.23
C LYS A 86 -9.21 -0.31 1.38
N ASP A 87 -8.09 -0.62 2.01
CA ASP A 87 -6.87 -1.21 1.49
C ASP A 87 -6.80 -2.68 1.93
N PHE A 88 -7.49 -3.55 1.19
CA PHE A 88 -7.47 -4.98 1.45
C PHE A 88 -6.18 -5.58 0.87
N ASP A 89 -5.16 -5.74 1.70
CA ASP A 89 -3.82 -6.18 1.27
C ASP A 89 -3.70 -7.70 1.14
N ASP A 90 -4.51 -8.45 1.89
CA ASP A 90 -4.49 -9.91 1.90
C ASP A 90 -5.88 -10.55 1.77
N ALA A 91 -5.90 -11.72 1.12
CA ALA A 91 -7.06 -12.57 0.97
C ALA A 91 -6.70 -14.02 1.28
N LEU A 92 -7.71 -14.79 1.68
CA LEU A 92 -7.58 -16.20 2.03
C LEU A 92 -8.49 -17.06 1.16
N SER A 93 -8.00 -18.23 0.78
CA SER A 93 -8.80 -19.28 0.17
C SER A 93 -8.58 -20.62 0.87
N ILE A 94 -9.61 -21.46 0.86
CA ILE A 94 -9.56 -22.82 1.39
C ILE A 94 -10.36 -23.75 0.48
N ARG A 95 -9.78 -24.89 0.11
CA ARG A 95 -10.49 -25.97 -0.58
C ARG A 95 -10.11 -27.33 -0.04
N HIS A 96 -11.08 -28.23 0.01
CA HIS A 96 -10.85 -29.64 0.26
C HIS A 96 -10.64 -30.37 -1.06
N LEU A 97 -9.55 -31.12 -1.17
CA LEU A 97 -9.19 -31.89 -2.35
C LEU A 97 -9.84 -33.29 -2.30
N GLU A 98 -10.04 -33.92 -3.46
CA GLU A 98 -10.72 -35.22 -3.56
C GLU A 98 -10.02 -36.36 -2.79
N ASN A 99 -8.70 -36.24 -2.62
CA ASN A 99 -7.88 -37.19 -1.84
C ASN A 99 -8.01 -36.99 -0.30
N GLY A 100 -8.80 -36.00 0.13
CA GLY A 100 -9.00 -35.64 1.53
C GLY A 100 -7.92 -34.74 2.12
N GLU A 101 -7.05 -34.16 1.28
CA GLU A 101 -6.12 -33.09 1.67
C GLU A 101 -6.84 -31.74 1.66
N THR A 102 -6.22 -30.73 2.26
CA THR A 102 -6.75 -29.36 2.28
C THR A 102 -5.73 -28.42 1.67
N GLU A 103 -6.13 -27.64 0.67
CA GLU A 103 -5.34 -26.56 0.11
C GLU A 103 -5.77 -25.23 0.76
N VAL A 104 -4.79 -24.45 1.23
CA VAL A 104 -4.98 -23.10 1.79
C VAL A 104 -4.13 -22.13 0.99
N GLY A 105 -4.75 -21.06 0.51
CA GLY A 105 -4.07 -19.95 -0.16
C GLY A 105 -4.02 -18.71 0.71
N VAL A 106 -2.85 -18.07 0.77
CA VAL A 106 -2.67 -16.71 1.26
C VAL A 106 -2.29 -15.86 0.05
N HIS A 107 -3.10 -14.85 -0.26
CA HIS A 107 -2.98 -14.04 -1.46
C HIS A 107 -2.70 -12.60 -1.05
N ILE A 108 -1.50 -12.09 -1.37
CA ILE A 108 -1.12 -10.70 -1.06
C ILE A 108 -1.25 -9.87 -2.32
N ALA A 109 -1.79 -8.65 -2.23
CA ALA A 109 -1.84 -7.70 -3.33
C ALA A 109 -0.48 -7.57 -4.04
N ASP A 110 -0.45 -7.73 -5.37
CA ASP A 110 0.80 -7.65 -6.14
C ASP A 110 1.17 -6.20 -6.45
N VAL A 111 1.51 -5.44 -5.42
CA VAL A 111 1.94 -4.03 -5.53
C VAL A 111 3.13 -3.88 -6.49
N THR A 112 3.99 -4.91 -6.60
CA THR A 112 5.15 -4.92 -7.51
C THR A 112 4.76 -4.96 -8.99
N HIS A 113 3.51 -5.33 -9.30
CA HIS A 113 2.98 -5.19 -10.66
C HIS A 113 2.88 -3.71 -11.05
N TYR A 114 2.47 -2.84 -10.13
CA TYR A 114 2.23 -1.42 -10.38
C TYR A 114 3.45 -0.53 -10.12
N ILE A 115 4.20 -0.81 -9.05
CA ILE A 115 5.37 0.00 -8.67
C ILE A 115 6.65 -0.65 -9.22
N LYS A 116 7.36 0.08 -10.09
CA LYS A 116 8.63 -0.38 -10.67
C LYS A 116 9.81 0.30 -10.01
N GLN A 117 10.88 -0.45 -9.80
CA GLN A 117 12.09 0.06 -9.16
C GLN A 117 12.63 1.31 -9.88
N GLY A 118 13.01 2.33 -9.11
CA GLY A 118 13.59 3.58 -9.59
C GLY A 118 12.58 4.64 -10.07
N THR A 119 11.28 4.30 -10.10
CA THR A 119 10.20 5.25 -10.44
C THR A 119 9.97 6.30 -9.36
N PRO A 120 9.29 7.42 -9.66
CA PRO A 120 8.80 8.35 -8.64
C PRO A 120 8.01 7.66 -7.52
N LEU A 121 7.07 6.77 -7.84
CA LEU A 121 6.30 5.99 -6.86
C LEU A 121 7.21 5.15 -5.94
N ASP A 122 8.19 4.44 -6.51
CA ASP A 122 9.14 3.62 -5.74
C ASP A 122 9.98 4.47 -4.77
N LYS A 123 10.51 5.60 -5.25
CA LYS A 123 11.32 6.51 -4.43
C LYS A 123 10.52 7.14 -3.29
N GLU A 124 9.27 7.52 -3.57
CA GLU A 124 8.40 8.12 -2.55
C GLU A 124 7.91 7.07 -1.55
N ALA A 125 7.56 5.87 -2.00
CA ALA A 125 7.24 4.74 -1.12
C ALA A 125 8.43 4.40 -0.21
N LEU A 126 9.65 4.35 -0.75
CA LEU A 126 10.87 4.15 0.03
C LEU A 126 11.08 5.27 1.06
N LYS A 127 10.91 6.52 0.66
CA LYS A 127 11.05 7.70 1.54
C LYS A 127 10.03 7.69 2.67
N ARG A 128 8.77 7.34 2.40
CA ARG A 128 7.70 7.23 3.40
C ARG A 128 7.87 6.00 4.28
N SER A 129 8.40 4.90 3.73
CA SER A 129 8.68 3.60 4.35
C SER A 129 7.47 2.82 4.89
N THR A 130 6.48 3.49 5.48
CA THR A 130 5.27 2.90 6.04
C THR A 130 4.13 3.91 6.02
N SER A 131 2.89 3.43 6.03
CA SER A 131 1.73 4.26 6.37
C SER A 131 1.78 4.61 7.87
N VAL A 132 1.39 5.83 8.22
CA VAL A 132 1.31 6.29 9.61
C VAL A 132 -0.16 6.39 10.01
N TYR A 133 -0.57 5.53 10.94
CA TYR A 133 -1.92 5.51 11.48
C TYR A 133 -2.00 6.40 12.72
N LEU A 134 -2.81 7.45 12.62
CA LEU A 134 -3.18 8.31 13.72
C LEU A 134 -4.60 7.98 14.19
N VAL A 135 -5.01 8.55 15.32
CA VAL A 135 -6.33 8.26 15.92
C VAL A 135 -7.49 8.59 14.98
N ASP A 136 -7.37 9.64 14.16
CA ASP A 136 -8.46 10.16 13.31
C ASP A 136 -8.17 10.04 11.80
N ARG A 137 -6.98 9.63 11.39
CA ARG A 137 -6.56 9.62 9.98
C ARG A 137 -5.37 8.71 9.73
N VAL A 138 -5.12 8.44 8.45
CA VAL A 138 -3.93 7.75 7.98
C VAL A 138 -3.13 8.69 7.08
N LEU A 139 -1.81 8.75 7.27
CA LEU A 139 -0.90 9.27 6.26
C LEU A 139 -0.39 8.08 5.44
N PRO A 140 -0.86 7.88 4.21
CA PRO A 140 -0.59 6.66 3.48
C PRO A 140 0.82 6.64 2.89
N MET A 141 1.41 5.44 2.79
CA MET A 141 2.67 5.19 2.10
C MET A 141 2.54 5.40 0.59
N LEU A 142 1.39 5.01 0.02
CA LEU A 142 1.10 5.07 -1.42
C LEU A 142 -0.09 6.00 -1.67
N PRO A 143 -0.20 6.60 -2.87
CA PRO A 143 -1.40 7.34 -3.25
C PRO A 143 -2.66 6.45 -3.15
N GLU A 144 -3.79 7.04 -2.75
CA GLU A 144 -5.04 6.30 -2.53
C GLU A 144 -5.52 5.50 -3.76
N ARG A 145 -5.22 6.00 -4.97
CA ARG A 145 -5.50 5.28 -6.22
C ARG A 145 -4.78 3.93 -6.30
N LEU A 146 -3.58 3.79 -5.74
CA LEU A 146 -2.94 2.49 -5.62
C LEU A 146 -3.53 1.70 -4.46
N SER A 147 -3.49 2.26 -3.24
CA SER A 147 -3.82 1.50 -2.03
C SER A 147 -5.28 1.04 -1.97
N ASN A 148 -6.23 1.91 -2.35
CA ASN A 148 -7.66 1.67 -2.15
C ASN A 148 -8.38 1.13 -3.40
N ASP A 149 -7.71 1.11 -4.55
CA ASP A 149 -8.31 0.70 -5.82
C ASP A 149 -7.49 -0.39 -6.54
N LEU A 150 -6.31 -0.05 -7.06
CA LEU A 150 -5.53 -0.95 -7.92
C LEU A 150 -4.94 -2.16 -7.17
N CYS A 151 -4.47 -1.94 -5.94
CA CYS A 151 -3.86 -2.97 -5.10
C CYS A 151 -4.86 -3.60 -4.13
N SER A 152 -5.90 -2.88 -3.72
CA SER A 152 -6.93 -3.40 -2.82
C SER A 152 -7.64 -4.60 -3.44
N LEU A 153 -7.64 -5.73 -2.73
CA LEU A 153 -8.29 -6.99 -3.12
C LEU A 153 -9.82 -6.92 -2.95
N ARG A 154 -10.44 -5.98 -3.65
CA ARG A 154 -11.87 -5.69 -3.56
C ARG A 154 -12.73 -6.86 -4.04
N PRO A 155 -13.89 -7.09 -3.40
CA PRO A 155 -14.74 -8.23 -3.73
C PRO A 155 -15.41 -8.07 -5.10
N ASN A 156 -15.56 -9.19 -5.81
CA ASN A 156 -16.23 -9.29 -7.12
C ASN A 156 -15.47 -8.58 -8.25
N GLU A 157 -14.15 -8.47 -8.14
CA GLU A 157 -13.31 -7.88 -9.15
C GLU A 157 -12.03 -8.69 -9.33
N ASP A 158 -11.61 -8.89 -10.58
CA ASP A 158 -10.33 -9.57 -10.83
C ASP A 158 -9.19 -8.74 -10.24
N ARG A 159 -8.29 -9.41 -9.51
CA ARG A 159 -7.16 -8.78 -8.81
C ARG A 159 -5.87 -9.59 -8.97
N LEU A 160 -4.76 -8.85 -9.06
CA LEU A 160 -3.42 -9.42 -9.18
C LEU A 160 -2.84 -9.63 -7.80
N ALA A 161 -2.43 -10.87 -7.51
CA ALA A 161 -1.84 -11.22 -6.23
C ALA A 161 -0.51 -11.96 -6.40
N TYR A 162 0.29 -11.95 -5.35
CA TYR A 162 1.37 -12.87 -5.11
C TYR A 162 0.93 -13.81 -3.99
N SER A 163 0.94 -15.11 -4.25
CA SER A 163 0.33 -16.08 -3.34
C SER A 163 1.32 -17.09 -2.80
N ALA A 164 1.07 -17.50 -1.57
CA ALA A 164 1.61 -18.69 -0.95
C ALA A 164 0.49 -19.72 -0.82
N ILE A 165 0.64 -20.88 -1.47
CA ILE A 165 -0.35 -21.95 -1.48
C ILE A 165 0.25 -23.15 -0.75
N PHE A 166 -0.51 -23.72 0.18
CA PHE A 166 -0.09 -24.82 1.02
C PHE A 166 -1.06 -25.99 0.86
N ILE A 167 -0.52 -27.19 0.72
CA ILE A 167 -1.32 -28.42 0.83
C ILE A 167 -1.05 -29.05 2.18
N PHE A 168 -2.11 -29.32 2.92
CA PHE A 168 -2.13 -29.99 4.21
C PHE A 168 -2.67 -31.41 4.09
N ASP A 169 -2.02 -32.36 4.75
CA ASP A 169 -2.57 -33.71 4.93
C ASP A 169 -3.74 -33.72 5.93
N LYS A 170 -4.34 -34.90 6.13
CA LYS A 170 -5.46 -35.11 7.07
C LYS A 170 -5.12 -34.79 8.54
N GLY A 171 -3.82 -34.72 8.86
CA GLY A 171 -3.30 -34.36 10.18
C GLY A 171 -2.89 -32.89 10.29
N MET A 172 -3.23 -32.05 9.31
CA MET A 172 -2.85 -30.64 9.23
C MET A 172 -1.33 -30.41 9.20
N LYS A 173 -0.58 -31.34 8.61
CA LYS A 173 0.84 -31.12 8.28
C LYS A 173 0.97 -30.62 6.85
N ILE A 174 1.79 -29.60 6.66
CA ILE A 174 2.12 -29.10 5.33
C ILE A 174 2.94 -30.16 4.59
N ILE A 175 2.41 -30.64 3.48
CA ILE A 175 3.04 -31.63 2.60
C ILE A 175 3.49 -31.04 1.27
N ASN A 176 2.94 -29.89 0.85
CA ASN A 176 3.40 -29.15 -0.33
C ASN A 176 3.28 -27.63 -0.14
N ARG A 177 4.12 -26.89 -0.88
CA ARG A 177 4.17 -25.42 -0.89
C ARG A 177 4.40 -24.92 -2.31
N TRP A 178 3.67 -23.89 -2.70
CA TRP A 178 3.87 -23.18 -3.96
C TRP A 178 3.85 -21.68 -3.70
N PHE A 179 4.73 -20.94 -4.39
CA PHE A 179 4.81 -19.49 -4.31
C PHE A 179 4.87 -18.92 -5.72
N GLY A 180 4.06 -17.91 -5.99
CA GLY A 180 4.06 -17.28 -7.30
C GLY A 180 2.94 -16.29 -7.50
N ARG A 181 2.93 -15.68 -8.68
CA ARG A 181 1.93 -14.72 -9.08
C ARG A 181 0.63 -15.40 -9.49
N THR A 182 -0.48 -14.87 -9.01
CA THR A 182 -1.83 -15.37 -9.25
C THR A 182 -2.73 -14.23 -9.72
N VAL A 183 -3.86 -14.61 -10.31
CA VAL A 183 -5.03 -13.74 -10.45
C VAL A 183 -6.18 -14.36 -9.65
N ILE A 184 -6.84 -13.55 -8.83
CA ILE A 184 -7.96 -13.92 -7.96
C ILE A 184 -9.19 -13.05 -8.27
N HIS A 185 -10.32 -13.33 -7.63
CA HIS A 185 -11.59 -12.62 -7.79
C HIS A 185 -12.32 -12.49 -6.44
#